data_AF-A0A7X2XV15-F1
#
_entry.id   AF-A0A7X2XV15-F1
#
_cell.length_a   1.000
_cell.length_b   1.000
_cell.length_c   1.000
_cell.angle_alpha   90.00
_cell.angle_beta   90.00
_cell.angle_gamma   90.00
#
_symmetry.space_group_name_H-M   'P 1'
#
loop_
_entity.id
_entity.type
_entity.pdbx_description
1 polymer ?
#
loop_
_entity_poly.entity_id
_entity_poly.type
_entity_poly.pdbx_seq_one_letter_code
_entity_poly.pdbx_strand_id
1 'polypeptide(L)'
;MLGTCLVASFPVSSQASSWHNGMPKILQGNWRGHSDRLKISNKHVYVIPKNGAAVSRVKSVKYRYLGHRTYKYYQKFTHGGSYSANIKISVNHRTVKVNGHYYRK
;
A
#
# COMPACT_ATOMS: atom_id res chain seq x y z
N MET A 1 20.27 26.03 47.23
CA MET A 1 19.47 24.92 46.66
C MET A 1 19.19 25.24 45.20
N LEU A 2 19.82 24.56 44.25
CA LEU A 2 19.52 24.71 42.82
C LEU A 2 19.20 23.32 42.28
N GLY A 3 17.93 23.12 41.93
CA GLY A 3 17.40 21.85 41.44
C GLY A 3 17.59 21.74 39.93
N THR A 4 18.31 20.70 39.51
CA THR A 4 18.56 20.37 38.10
C THR A 4 17.38 19.56 37.57
N CYS A 5 16.64 20.08 36.59
CA CYS A 5 15.61 19.31 35.90
C CYS A 5 16.27 18.33 34.91
N LEU A 6 16.14 17.03 35.18
CA LEU A 6 16.50 15.96 34.26
C LEU A 6 15.46 15.86 33.14
N VAL A 7 15.89 16.08 31.90
CA VAL A 7 15.06 15.90 30.71
C VAL A 7 15.07 14.41 30.34
N ALA A 8 14.00 13.69 30.65
CA ALA A 8 13.86 12.28 30.29
C ALA A 8 13.73 12.16 28.76
N SER A 9 14.76 11.61 28.12
CA SER A 9 14.72 11.26 26.70
C SER A 9 13.99 9.93 26.53
N PHE A 10 12.73 9.97 26.11
CA PHE A 10 11.99 8.74 25.79
C PHE A 10 12.54 8.13 24.49
N PRO A 11 12.91 6.83 24.46
CA PRO A 11 13.29 6.19 23.22
C PRO A 11 12.06 6.15 22.30
N VAL A 12 12.19 6.74 21.11
CA VAL A 12 11.21 6.56 20.04
C VAL A 12 11.20 5.07 19.71
N SER A 13 10.13 4.39 20.12
CA SER A 13 9.90 3.00 19.75
C SER A 13 9.86 2.92 18.22
N SER A 14 10.95 2.42 17.63
CA SER A 14 10.97 1.97 16.24
C SER A 14 10.05 0.75 16.15
N GLN A 15 8.74 0.99 16.05
CA GLN A 15 7.79 -0.03 15.64
C GLN A 15 8.25 -0.53 14.27
N ALA A 16 8.95 -1.67 14.27
CA ALA A 16 9.35 -2.35 13.07
C ALA A 16 8.09 -2.54 12.20
N SER A 17 8.10 -1.97 11.00
CA SER A 17 6.97 -2.01 10.06
C SER A 17 6.62 -3.46 9.76
N SER A 18 5.59 -3.98 10.43
CA SER A 18 5.18 -5.37 10.35
C SER A 18 4.33 -5.59 9.11
N TRP A 19 4.41 -6.81 8.57
CA TRP A 19 3.58 -7.21 7.44
C TRP A 19 2.21 -7.68 7.93
N HIS A 20 1.17 -7.03 7.44
CA HIS A 20 -0.22 -7.39 7.68
C HIS A 20 -0.79 -8.15 6.48
N ASN A 21 -1.68 -9.10 6.73
CA ASN A 21 -2.40 -9.79 5.67
C ASN A 21 -3.44 -8.85 5.03
N GLY A 22 -3.60 -8.97 3.71
CA GLY A 22 -4.60 -8.24 2.96
C GLY A 22 -4.12 -6.88 2.44
N MET A 23 -5.05 -5.94 2.30
CA MET A 23 -4.78 -4.55 1.91
C MET A 23 -5.50 -3.56 2.85
N PRO A 24 -4.91 -2.39 3.14
CA PRO A 24 -5.54 -1.37 3.96
C PRO A 24 -6.91 -0.97 3.40
N LYS A 25 -7.95 -0.89 4.25
CA LYS A 25 -9.31 -0.49 3.82
C LYS A 25 -9.33 0.84 3.06
N ILE A 26 -8.49 1.79 3.45
CA ILE A 26 -8.38 3.12 2.80
C ILE A 26 -7.95 3.04 1.32
N LEU A 27 -7.20 2.00 0.93
CA LEU A 27 -6.76 1.80 -0.45
C LEU A 27 -7.76 0.99 -1.28
N GLN A 28 -8.70 0.28 -0.66
CA GLN A 28 -9.60 -0.64 -1.36
C GLN A 28 -10.59 0.15 -2.23
N GLY A 29 -10.82 -0.37 -3.44
CA GLY A 29 -11.71 0.23 -4.43
C GLY A 29 -11.18 0.14 -5.85
N ASN A 30 -11.86 0.86 -6.73
CA ASN A 30 -11.49 1.03 -8.13
C ASN A 30 -10.92 2.43 -8.32
N TRP A 31 -9.74 2.52 -8.92
CA TRP A 31 -9.05 3.77 -9.21
C TRP A 31 -8.84 3.89 -10.71
N ARG A 32 -9.31 4.98 -11.31
CA ARG A 32 -9.26 5.24 -12.75
C ARG A 32 -7.91 5.83 -13.12
N GLY A 33 -7.20 5.18 -14.03
CA GLY A 33 -6.04 5.71 -14.72
C GLY A 33 -6.44 6.26 -16.09
N HIS A 34 -5.45 6.65 -16.90
CA HIS A 34 -5.69 7.17 -18.25
C HIS A 34 -6.11 6.06 -19.23
N SER A 35 -5.38 4.94 -19.25
CA SER A 35 -5.58 3.80 -20.16
C SER A 35 -5.98 2.51 -19.46
N ASP A 36 -6.04 2.53 -18.12
CA ASP A 36 -6.25 1.37 -17.27
C ASP A 36 -7.04 1.73 -16.00
N ARG A 37 -7.32 0.71 -15.19
CA ARG A 37 -7.95 0.82 -13.89
C ARG A 37 -7.20 -0.03 -12.89
N LEU A 38 -6.84 0.58 -11.77
CA LEU A 38 -6.27 -0.11 -10.63
C LEU A 38 -7.42 -0.58 -9.71
N LYS A 39 -7.56 -1.90 -9.55
CA LYS A 39 -8.50 -2.53 -8.62
C LYS A 39 -7.74 -3.04 -7.42
N ILE A 40 -8.01 -2.47 -6.25
CA ILE A 40 -7.45 -2.90 -4.97
C ILE A 40 -8.56 -3.52 -4.14
N SER A 41 -8.37 -4.75 -3.70
CA SER A 41 -9.21 -5.40 -2.72
C SER A 41 -8.36 -5.96 -1.58
N ASN A 42 -9.01 -6.50 -0.55
CA ASN A 42 -8.30 -7.21 0.51
C ASN A 42 -7.52 -8.46 0.03
N LYS A 43 -7.76 -8.94 -1.19
CA LYS A 43 -7.17 -10.20 -1.69
C LYS A 43 -6.24 -10.02 -2.88
N HIS A 44 -6.31 -8.90 -3.59
CA HIS A 44 -5.54 -8.69 -4.82
C HIS A 44 -5.37 -7.21 -5.14
N VAL A 45 -4.32 -6.91 -5.89
CA VAL A 45 -4.07 -5.62 -6.54
C VAL A 45 -3.87 -5.89 -8.03
N TYR A 46 -4.78 -5.38 -8.86
CA TYR A 46 -4.74 -5.59 -10.31
C TYR A 46 -4.74 -4.26 -11.05
N VAL A 47 -3.89 -4.16 -12.07
CA VAL A 47 -3.97 -3.13 -13.10
C VAL A 47 -4.66 -3.77 -14.30
N ILE A 48 -5.82 -3.24 -14.68
CA ILE A 48 -6.68 -3.78 -15.73
C ILE A 48 -6.72 -2.74 -16.87
N PRO A 49 -6.13 -3.02 -18.04
CA PRO A 49 -6.24 -2.15 -19.21
C PRO A 49 -7.70 -1.93 -19.61
N LYS A 50 -8.00 -0.81 -20.29
CA LYS A 50 -9.36 -0.52 -20.81
C LYS A 50 -9.94 -1.65 -21.67
N ASN A 51 -9.09 -2.32 -22.46
CA ASN A 51 -9.48 -3.42 -23.34
C ASN A 51 -9.54 -4.78 -22.61
N GLY A 52 -9.40 -4.77 -21.28
CA GLY A 52 -9.33 -5.99 -20.48
C GLY A 52 -7.94 -6.63 -20.48
N ALA A 53 -7.74 -7.56 -19.55
CA ALA A 53 -6.58 -8.45 -19.52
C ALA A 53 -6.92 -9.69 -18.68
N ALA A 54 -6.31 -10.82 -19.04
CA ALA A 54 -6.24 -11.96 -18.14
C ALA A 54 -5.30 -11.61 -16.98
N VAL A 55 -5.79 -11.74 -15.74
CA VAL A 55 -4.99 -11.52 -14.54
C VAL A 55 -4.72 -12.84 -13.84
N SER A 56 -3.47 -13.06 -13.43
CA SER A 56 -3.10 -14.24 -12.66
C SER A 56 -3.82 -14.25 -11.30
N ARG A 57 -4.38 -15.40 -10.92
CA ARG A 57 -5.02 -15.56 -9.61
C ARG A 57 -4.03 -15.30 -8.48
N VAL A 58 -4.39 -14.44 -7.53
CA VAL A 58 -3.58 -14.13 -6.35
C VAL A 58 -3.87 -15.14 -5.24
N LYS A 59 -2.81 -15.77 -4.72
CA LYS A 59 -2.84 -16.68 -3.57
C LYS A 59 -2.91 -15.93 -2.26
N SER A 60 -2.10 -14.88 -2.13
CA SER A 60 -2.09 -14.02 -0.93
C SER A 60 -1.56 -12.64 -1.26
N VAL A 61 -2.02 -11.65 -0.51
CA VAL A 61 -1.48 -10.29 -0.50
C VAL A 61 -1.16 -9.90 0.95
N LYS A 62 -0.06 -9.19 1.13
CA LYS A 62 0.34 -8.59 2.40
C LYS A 62 0.74 -7.15 2.17
N TYR A 63 0.60 -6.31 3.18
CA TYR A 63 1.07 -4.94 3.14
C TYR A 63 1.87 -4.58 4.40
N ARG A 64 2.70 -3.55 4.31
CA ARG A 64 3.32 -2.88 5.44
C ARG A 64 3.27 -1.38 5.25
N TYR A 65 3.03 -0.63 6.33
CA TYR A 65 2.99 0.83 6.28
C TYR A 65 4.41 1.39 6.39
N LEU A 66 4.80 2.24 5.44
CA LEU A 66 6.15 2.84 5.37
C LEU A 66 6.19 4.28 5.91
N GLY A 67 5.08 4.78 6.47
CA GLY A 67 4.95 6.20 6.81
C GLY A 67 4.54 7.05 5.61
N HIS A 68 4.25 8.33 5.89
CA HIS A 68 3.92 9.34 4.87
C HIS A 68 2.85 8.90 3.85
N ARG A 69 1.82 8.17 4.30
CA ARG A 69 0.72 7.64 3.45
C ARG A 69 1.20 6.67 2.36
N THR A 70 2.35 6.03 2.59
CA THR A 70 2.96 5.06 1.69
C THR A 70 2.86 3.66 2.27
N TYR A 71 2.40 2.72 1.45
CA TYR A 71 2.24 1.32 1.80
C TYR A 71 3.04 0.50 0.81
N LYS A 72 3.88 -0.43 1.28
CA LYS A 72 4.43 -1.47 0.42
C LYS A 72 3.48 -2.65 0.46
N TYR A 73 3.14 -3.20 -0.68
CA TYR A 73 2.41 -4.45 -0.77
C TYR A 73 3.21 -5.51 -1.49
N TYR A 74 2.89 -6.75 -1.22
CA TYR A 74 3.48 -7.93 -1.80
C TYR A 74 2.37 -8.95 -2.08
N GLN A 75 2.29 -9.46 -3.31
CA GLN A 75 1.35 -10.49 -3.72
C GLN A 75 2.08 -11.73 -4.23
N LYS A 76 1.61 -12.92 -3.82
CA LYS A 76 2.00 -14.21 -4.40
C LYS A 76 0.88 -14.71 -5.30
N PHE A 77 1.23 -15.24 -6.46
CA PHE A 77 0.24 -15.82 -7.37
C PHE A 77 0.10 -17.32 -7.15
N THR A 78 -1.06 -17.88 -7.53
CA THR A 78 -1.36 -19.31 -7.35
C THR A 78 -0.45 -20.20 -8.18
N HIS A 79 -0.13 -19.81 -9.42
CA HIS A 79 0.69 -20.58 -10.36
C HIS A 79 2.18 -20.22 -10.29
N GLY A 80 2.64 -19.68 -9.15
CA GLY A 80 4.02 -19.25 -8.98
C GLY A 80 4.27 -17.79 -9.35
N GLY A 81 5.42 -17.27 -8.95
CA GLY A 81 5.77 -15.85 -9.09
C GLY A 81 5.23 -14.98 -7.95
N SER A 82 5.80 -13.78 -7.85
CA SER A 82 5.38 -12.78 -6.88
C SER A 82 5.62 -11.38 -7.41
N TYR A 83 4.88 -10.43 -6.86
CA TYR A 83 4.97 -9.04 -7.26
C TYR A 83 4.94 -8.15 -6.02
N SER A 84 5.68 -7.04 -6.04
CA SER A 84 5.67 -6.07 -4.95
C SER A 84 5.79 -4.66 -5.50
N ALA A 85 5.06 -3.72 -4.88
CA ALA A 85 5.19 -2.31 -5.20
C ALA A 85 4.79 -1.43 -4.02
N ASN A 86 5.11 -0.15 -4.15
CA ASN A 86 4.66 0.89 -3.23
C ASN A 86 3.40 1.57 -3.78
N ILE A 87 2.44 1.82 -2.89
CA ILE A 87 1.24 2.62 -3.15
C ILE A 87 1.30 3.83 -2.22
N LYS A 88 1.28 5.03 -2.79
CA LYS A 88 1.17 6.28 -2.03
C LYS A 88 -0.19 6.89 -2.27
N ILE A 89 -0.95 7.13 -1.20
CA ILE A 89 -2.25 7.80 -1.27
C ILE A 89 -2.10 9.30 -0.98
N SER A 90 -2.83 10.14 -1.73
CA SER A 90 -2.90 11.59 -1.50
C SER A 90 -3.57 11.91 -0.16
N VAL A 91 -3.31 13.10 0.37
CA VAL A 91 -3.86 13.55 1.68
C VAL A 91 -5.39 13.51 1.69
N ASN A 92 -6.04 13.88 0.58
CA ASN A 92 -7.49 13.86 0.44
C ASN A 92 -8.06 12.48 0.06
N HIS A 93 -7.23 11.44 -0.01
CA HIS A 93 -7.61 10.07 -0.38
C HIS A 93 -8.27 9.91 -1.76
N ARG A 94 -8.11 10.89 -2.65
CA ARG A 94 -8.70 10.89 -4.00
C ARG A 94 -7.78 10.33 -5.08
N THR A 95 -6.48 10.25 -4.81
CA THR A 95 -5.48 9.78 -5.78
C THR A 95 -4.53 8.79 -5.14
N VAL A 96 -4.13 7.76 -5.88
CA VAL A 96 -3.03 6.87 -5.52
C VAL A 96 -1.96 6.89 -6.61
N LYS A 97 -0.70 6.76 -6.20
CA LYS A 97 0.44 6.55 -7.09
C LYS A 97 1.00 5.15 -6.92
N VAL A 98 1.12 4.39 -8.01
CA VAL A 98 1.67 3.03 -8.04
C VAL A 98 2.56 2.91 -9.28
N ASN A 99 3.80 2.43 -9.13
CA ASN A 99 4.76 2.27 -10.24
C ASN A 99 4.96 3.52 -11.12
N GLY A 100 4.87 4.72 -10.55
CA GLY A 100 4.96 5.97 -11.33
C GLY A 100 3.64 6.44 -11.95
N HIS A 101 2.61 5.58 -12.02
CA HIS A 101 1.29 5.92 -12.55
C HIS A 101 0.38 6.48 -11.46
N TYR A 102 -0.48 7.43 -11.84
CA TYR A 102 -1.49 8.04 -10.97
C TYR A 102 -2.88 7.52 -11.31
N TYR A 103 -3.65 7.20 -10.28
CA TYR A 103 -5.02 6.75 -10.41
C TYR A 103 -5.93 7.54 -9.48
N ARG A 104 -7.12 7.90 -9.95
CA ARG A 104 -8.08 8.73 -9.23
C ARG A 104 -9.36 7.97 -8.90
N LYS A 105 -9.93 8.26 -7.73
CA LYS A 105 -11.25 7.77 -7.32
C LYS A 105 -12.36 8.69 -7.82
#